data_AF-W0EHL2-F1
#
_entry.id   AF-W0EHL2-F1
#
_cell.length_a   1.000
_cell.length_b   1.000
_cell.length_c   1.000
_cell.angle_alpha   90.00
_cell.angle_beta   90.00
_cell.angle_gamma   90.00
#
_symmetry.space_group_name_H-M   'P 1'
#
loop_
_entity.id
_entity.type
_entity.pdbx_description
1 polymer ?
#
loop_
_entity_poly.entity_id
_entity_poly.type
_entity_poly.pdbx_seq_one_letter_code
_entity_poly.pdbx_strand_id
1 'polypeptide(L)'
;MADELGASLESTPLETNTSVDTSVVDGSTVDTSSTANPNASQVDQPQLYSLKVAGEEKQLPIEEVIKLAQMGDDYTRKTQTLAQERKQYEAIQAKAKELQKYGWDIDTLLSDFNRQAIEAEATKNNIDPAVWGEFQNTKQQLSSVQNELNSFKQNQTLLEQKTTLAEKPFFKDWESEVETTAKELNTDYLTAYTLLAKDHLPEILAKHEQDLKSAKETAIKEYLAEKTKPQGTVESAGQSPVIETTAPKTFAEAKANSIELLKSLMSK
;
A
#
# COMPACT_ATOMS: atom_id res chain seq x y z
N MET A 1 -38.03 16.79 31.25
CA MET A 1 -37.28 17.62 32.23
C MET A 1 -35.90 17.77 31.60
N ALA A 2 -35.68 18.76 30.71
CA ALA A 2 -35.43 20.19 31.02
C ALA A 2 -34.21 20.30 31.95
N ASP A 3 -33.09 20.98 31.66
CA ASP A 3 -32.71 22.10 30.76
C ASP A 3 -31.23 21.90 30.36
N GLU A 4 -30.76 22.26 29.16
CA GLU A 4 -30.24 23.60 28.76
C GLU A 4 -29.09 24.08 29.69
N LEU A 5 -27.84 24.16 29.25
CA LEU A 5 -27.16 25.33 28.62
C LEU A 5 -25.71 24.84 28.31
N GLY A 6 -25.02 25.08 27.19
CA GLY A 6 -25.14 26.17 26.22
C GLY A 6 -24.25 27.35 26.65
N ALA A 7 -22.97 27.36 26.24
CA ALA A 7 -22.06 28.54 26.09
C ALA A 7 -20.59 28.12 26.28
N SER A 8 -19.58 28.69 25.63
CA SER A 8 -19.48 29.47 24.42
C SER A 8 -17.97 29.54 24.16
N LEU A 9 -17.54 29.34 22.91
CA LEU A 9 -16.18 29.59 22.45
C LEU A 9 -15.98 31.11 22.41
N GLU A 10 -15.34 31.68 23.43
CA GLU A 10 -15.01 33.10 23.43
C GLU A 10 -13.67 33.30 22.71
N SER A 11 -13.78 33.67 21.45
CA SER A 11 -12.70 34.16 20.61
C SER A 11 -12.55 35.65 20.90
N THR A 12 -11.40 36.08 21.39
CA THR A 12 -11.06 37.50 21.51
C THR A 12 -10.53 38.03 20.17
N PRO A 13 -11.07 39.13 19.63
CA PRO A 13 -10.50 39.80 18.46
C PRO A 13 -9.77 41.10 18.82
N LEU A 14 -8.87 41.48 17.90
CA LEU A 14 -8.21 42.78 17.70
C LEU A 14 -7.12 43.19 18.71
N GLU A 15 -5.92 43.46 18.20
CA GLU A 15 -5.50 44.86 17.96
C GLU A 15 -4.60 44.98 16.72
N THR A 16 -4.98 45.97 15.93
CA THR A 16 -4.36 46.57 14.75
C THR A 16 -3.08 47.32 15.09
N ASN A 17 -2.06 47.28 14.21
CA ASN A 17 -1.22 48.45 13.89
C ASN A 17 -0.27 48.13 12.70
N THR A 18 -0.71 48.43 11.48
CA THR A 18 0.22 48.71 10.37
C THR A 18 -0.21 50.01 9.72
N SER A 19 0.55 51.05 10.05
CA SER A 19 0.52 52.37 9.43
C SER A 19 0.81 52.25 7.93
N VAL A 20 -0.17 52.51 7.08
CA VAL A 20 0.02 52.72 5.65
C VAL A 20 0.10 54.23 5.42
N ASP A 21 1.33 54.70 5.24
CA ASP A 21 1.63 56.04 4.75
C ASP A 21 1.28 56.10 3.26
N THR A 22 0.20 56.82 2.95
CA THR A 22 -0.23 57.12 1.58
C THR A 22 0.10 58.57 1.29
N SER A 23 1.26 58.79 0.68
CA SER A 23 1.58 60.07 0.06
C SER A 23 1.01 60.11 -1.36
N VAL A 24 0.10 61.04 -1.53
CA VAL A 24 -0.43 61.53 -2.80
C VAL A 24 0.68 62.29 -3.54
N VAL A 25 0.95 61.91 -4.79
CA VAL A 25 1.46 62.86 -5.79
C VAL A 25 0.65 62.72 -7.07
N ASP A 26 -0.16 63.76 -7.27
CA ASP A 26 -0.84 64.19 -8.48
C ASP A 26 0.17 64.54 -9.59
N GLY A 27 -0.19 64.26 -10.84
CA GLY A 27 0.69 64.37 -12.00
C GLY A 27 -0.02 64.05 -13.31
N SER A 28 -1.14 64.72 -13.55
CA SER A 28 -1.84 64.80 -14.83
C SER A 28 -0.91 65.24 -15.97
N THR A 29 -0.73 64.40 -16.99
CA THR A 29 -0.61 64.83 -18.39
C THR A 29 -1.26 63.81 -19.32
N VAL A 30 -2.47 64.16 -19.76
CA VAL A 30 -3.08 63.65 -20.99
C VAL A 30 -2.30 64.25 -22.15
N ASP A 31 -1.76 63.41 -23.03
CA ASP A 31 -1.50 63.84 -24.40
C ASP A 31 -2.09 62.84 -25.39
N THR A 32 -2.84 63.40 -26.32
CA THR A 32 -3.75 62.74 -27.25
C THR A 32 -3.06 62.74 -28.60
N SER A 33 -2.70 61.58 -29.13
CA SER A 33 -2.47 61.45 -30.57
C SER A 33 -3.05 60.14 -31.08
N SER A 34 -4.17 60.27 -31.78
CA SER A 34 -4.72 59.25 -32.65
C SER A 34 -3.73 58.93 -33.77
N THR A 35 -3.55 57.65 -34.08
CA THR A 35 -3.56 57.16 -35.47
C THR A 35 -3.92 55.68 -35.44
N ALA A 36 -5.19 55.40 -35.75
CA ALA A 36 -5.59 54.08 -36.20
C ALA A 36 -5.07 53.87 -37.63
N ASN A 37 -4.34 52.79 -37.86
CA ASN A 37 -4.23 52.20 -39.19
C ASN A 37 -4.26 50.66 -39.06
N PRO A 38 -5.30 49.99 -39.59
CA PRO A 38 -5.40 48.53 -39.57
C PRO A 38 -4.72 47.96 -40.82
N ASN A 39 -3.66 47.16 -40.68
CA ASN A 39 -3.26 46.31 -41.80
C ASN A 39 -2.41 45.08 -41.41
N ALA A 40 -2.93 43.92 -41.85
CA ALA A 40 -2.23 42.75 -42.34
C ALA A 40 -1.20 42.02 -41.46
N SER A 41 -1.63 40.85 -40.98
CA SER A 41 -0.89 39.58 -40.92
C SER A 41 0.62 39.61 -41.16
N GLN A 42 1.42 39.43 -40.10
CA GLN A 42 2.78 38.92 -40.19
C GLN A 42 3.04 37.83 -39.13
N VAL A 43 3.31 36.65 -39.66
CA VAL A 43 3.95 35.46 -39.09
C VAL A 43 4.74 35.69 -37.79
N ASP A 44 4.37 34.97 -36.73
CA ASP A 44 5.13 34.80 -35.48
C ASP A 44 6.57 34.33 -35.76
N GLN A 45 7.51 35.26 -35.84
CA GLN A 45 8.94 34.95 -35.69
C GLN A 45 9.37 35.43 -34.29
N PRO A 46 10.05 34.61 -33.48
CA PRO A 46 10.42 34.99 -32.13
C PRO A 46 11.40 36.16 -32.17
N GLN A 47 11.01 37.29 -31.56
CA GLN A 47 11.87 38.46 -31.44
C GLN A 47 13.13 38.07 -30.61
N LEU A 48 14.30 38.28 -31.20
CA LEU A 48 15.60 38.02 -30.57
C LEU A 48 16.01 39.27 -29.78
N TYR A 49 16.37 39.09 -28.52
CA TYR A 49 16.81 40.13 -27.60
C TYR A 49 18.28 39.93 -27.25
N SER A 50 19.07 41.00 -27.33
CA SER A 50 20.47 40.99 -26.89
C SER A 50 20.53 41.07 -25.37
N LEU A 51 20.94 39.98 -24.72
CA LEU A 51 21.21 39.93 -23.29
C LEU A 51 22.70 39.72 -23.05
N LYS A 52 23.27 40.47 -22.11
CA LYS A 52 24.66 40.30 -21.69
C LYS A 52 24.73 39.27 -20.57
N VAL A 53 25.14 38.05 -20.90
CA VAL A 53 25.27 36.94 -19.95
C VAL A 53 26.75 36.64 -19.77
N ALA A 54 27.25 36.73 -18.53
CA ALA A 54 28.65 36.47 -18.19
C ALA A 54 29.68 37.33 -18.98
N GLY A 55 29.29 38.53 -19.42
CA GLY A 55 30.18 39.46 -20.11
C GLY A 55 30.15 39.39 -21.64
N GLU A 56 29.51 38.39 -22.24
CA GLU A 56 29.30 38.26 -23.68
C GLU A 56 27.87 38.68 -24.07
N GLU A 57 27.72 39.38 -25.19
CA GLU A 57 26.41 39.75 -25.74
C GLU A 57 25.87 38.60 -26.59
N LYS A 58 24.77 37.97 -26.14
CA LYS A 58 24.10 36.89 -26.86
C LYS A 58 22.70 37.33 -27.25
N GLN A 59 22.33 37.10 -28.51
CA GLN A 59 20.98 37.33 -29.01
C GLN A 59 20.17 36.06 -28.75
N LEU A 60 19.20 36.15 -27.84
CA LEU A 60 18.39 35.03 -27.37
C LEU A 60 16.90 35.37 -27.54
N PRO A 61 16.04 34.37 -27.82
CA PRO A 61 14.60 34.59 -27.84
C PRO A 61 14.11 34.98 -26.43
N ILE A 62 13.00 35.73 -26.37
CA ILE A 62 12.44 36.27 -25.11
C ILE A 62 12.23 35.20 -24.03
N GLU A 63 11.84 33.99 -24.41
CA GLU A 63 11.63 32.89 -23.46
C GLU A 63 12.91 32.48 -22.74
N GLU A 64 14.06 32.54 -23.41
CA GLU A 64 15.34 32.16 -22.82
C GLU A 64 15.88 33.28 -21.92
N VAL A 65 15.62 34.54 -22.27
CA VAL A 65 15.89 35.71 -21.41
C VAL A 65 15.09 35.63 -20.10
N ILE A 66 13.81 35.31 -20.19
CA ILE A 66 12.94 35.13 -19.00
C ILE A 66 13.45 33.97 -18.14
N LYS A 67 13.80 32.83 -18.75
CA LYS A 67 14.35 31.68 -18.01
C LYS A 67 15.64 32.04 -17.28
N LEU A 68 16.56 32.75 -17.91
CA LEU A 68 17.82 33.17 -17.28
C LEU A 68 17.60 34.14 -16.10
N ALA A 69 16.66 35.09 -16.25
CA ALA A 69 16.30 36.00 -15.18
C ALA A 69 15.67 35.24 -13.99
N GLN A 70 14.71 34.34 -14.26
CA GLN A 70 14.10 33.48 -13.24
C GLN A 70 15.13 32.60 -12.53
N MET A 71 16.08 32.02 -13.28
CA MET A 71 17.18 31.25 -12.70
C MET A 71 18.06 32.12 -11.78
N GLY A 72 18.42 33.34 -12.21
CA GLY A 72 19.21 34.27 -11.39
C GLY A 72 18.53 34.65 -10.07
N ASP A 73 17.23 34.92 -10.13
CA ASP A 73 16.42 35.22 -8.95
C ASP A 73 16.32 34.00 -8.01
N ASP A 74 16.12 32.80 -8.57
CA ASP A 74 16.05 31.56 -7.81
C ASP A 74 17.39 31.20 -7.16
N TYR A 75 18.52 31.39 -7.86
CA TYR A 75 19.84 31.17 -7.28
C TYR A 75 20.11 32.15 -6.14
N THR A 76 19.77 33.43 -6.32
CA THR A 76 19.92 34.44 -5.27
C THR A 76 19.09 34.08 -4.04
N ARG A 77 17.82 33.68 -4.24
CA ARG A 77 16.94 33.21 -3.17
C ARG A 77 17.53 31.99 -2.47
N LYS A 78 17.98 30.98 -3.21
CA LYS A 78 18.58 29.75 -2.66
C LYS A 78 19.86 30.00 -1.89
N THR A 79 20.71 30.92 -2.34
CA THR A 79 21.94 31.28 -1.62
C THR A 79 21.60 32.02 -0.33
N GLN A 80 20.60 32.91 -0.34
CA GLN A 80 20.12 33.57 0.87
C GLN A 80 19.50 32.58 1.87
N THR A 81 18.66 31.64 1.39
CA THR A 81 18.07 30.62 2.28
C THR A 81 19.16 29.71 2.85
N LEU A 82 20.12 29.26 2.04
CA LEU A 82 21.23 28.43 2.52
C LEU A 82 22.09 29.16 3.56
N ALA A 83 22.33 30.46 3.38
CA ALA A 83 23.04 31.29 4.36
C ALA A 83 22.24 31.42 5.67
N GLN A 84 20.92 31.59 5.59
CA GLN A 84 20.04 31.62 6.76
C GLN A 84 20.01 30.26 7.48
N GLU A 85 19.89 29.16 6.75
CA GLU A 85 19.93 27.80 7.30
C GLU A 85 21.25 27.51 8.00
N ARG A 86 22.39 27.87 7.39
CA ARG A 86 23.71 27.72 8.03
C ARG A 86 23.80 28.52 9.32
N LYS A 87 23.32 29.76 9.32
CA LYS A 87 23.28 30.61 10.53
C LYS A 87 22.40 29.99 11.62
N GLN A 88 21.24 29.44 11.26
CA GLN A 88 20.35 28.75 12.22
C GLN A 88 21.00 27.48 12.77
N TYR A 89 21.63 26.68 11.90
CA TYR A 89 22.31 25.45 12.29
C TYR A 89 23.50 25.72 13.22
N GLU A 90 24.31 26.73 12.92
CA GLU A 90 25.41 27.17 13.79
C GLU A 90 24.89 27.67 15.15
N ALA A 91 23.76 28.40 15.18
CA ALA A 91 23.13 28.84 16.42
C ALA A 91 22.60 27.67 17.26
N ILE A 92 22.02 26.64 16.63
CA ILE A 92 21.57 25.42 17.32
C ILE A 92 22.77 24.65 17.87
N GLN A 93 23.84 24.49 17.08
CA GLN A 93 25.06 23.85 17.55
C GLN A 93 25.72 24.60 18.70
N ALA A 94 25.76 25.94 18.64
CA ALA A 94 26.32 26.77 19.72
C ALA A 94 25.52 26.58 21.01
N LYS A 95 24.18 26.59 20.94
CA LYS A 95 23.31 26.31 22.09
C LYS A 95 23.48 24.90 22.63
N ALA A 96 23.58 23.90 21.76
CA ALA A 96 23.81 22.51 22.17
C ALA A 96 25.16 22.35 22.88
N LYS A 97 26.22 23.00 22.38
CA LYS A 97 27.53 23.03 23.02
C LYS A 97 27.52 23.80 24.35
N GLU A 98 26.76 24.88 24.43
CA GLU A 98 26.58 25.65 25.66
C GLU A 98 25.85 24.82 26.72
N LEU A 99 24.76 24.14 26.35
CA LEU A 99 24.05 23.18 27.20
C LEU A 99 24.97 22.05 27.68
N GLN A 100 25.81 21.50 26.81
CA GLN A 100 26.83 20.50 27.20
C GLN A 100 27.91 21.09 28.12
N LYS A 101 28.31 22.35 27.91
CA LYS A 101 29.34 23.05 28.71
C LYS A 101 28.88 23.32 30.15
N TYR A 102 27.58 23.47 30.38
CA TYR A 102 27.01 23.57 31.73
C TYR A 102 27.00 22.25 32.49
N GLY A 103 27.46 21.14 31.89
CA GLY A 103 27.79 19.90 32.59
C GLY A 103 26.59 19.17 33.20
N TRP A 104 25.37 19.63 32.94
CA TRP A 104 24.18 18.87 33.19
C TRP A 104 24.00 17.90 32.03
N ASP A 105 24.25 16.63 32.31
CA ASP A 105 23.89 15.57 31.38
C ASP A 105 22.40 15.70 31.06
N ILE A 106 22.06 15.73 29.77
CA ILE A 106 20.68 15.92 29.31
C ILE A 106 19.80 14.82 29.90
N ASP A 107 20.36 13.62 30.07
CA ASP A 107 19.69 12.50 30.72
C ASP A 107 19.41 12.77 32.20
N THR A 108 20.33 13.45 32.89
CA THR A 108 20.12 13.87 34.29
C THR A 108 19.03 14.92 34.38
N LEU A 109 19.06 15.95 33.54
CA LEU A 109 18.02 16.99 33.49
C LEU A 109 16.63 16.39 33.19
N LEU A 110 16.57 15.44 32.25
CA LEU A 110 15.33 14.78 31.87
C LEU A 110 14.80 13.89 33.00
N SER A 111 15.69 13.18 33.70
CA SER A 111 15.32 12.38 34.88
C SER A 111 14.83 13.25 36.04
N ASP A 112 15.44 14.41 36.28
CA ASP A 112 15.03 15.37 37.29
C ASP A 112 13.67 15.99 36.96
N PHE A 113 13.44 16.34 35.69
CA PHE A 113 12.14 16.84 35.24
C PHE A 113 11.05 15.78 35.36
N ASN A 114 11.34 14.54 34.98
CA ASN A 114 10.40 13.43 35.13
C ASN A 114 10.11 13.13 36.62
N ARG A 115 11.13 13.20 37.48
CA ARG A 115 10.95 13.07 38.94
C ARG A 115 10.06 14.18 39.49
N GLN A 116 10.27 15.44 39.11
CA GLN A 116 9.42 16.55 39.52
C GLN A 116 7.97 16.39 39.04
N ALA A 117 7.77 15.91 37.81
CA ALA A 117 6.43 15.63 37.28
C ALA A 117 5.72 14.53 38.09
N ILE A 118 6.42 13.44 38.39
CA ILE A 118 5.93 12.33 39.23
C ILE A 118 5.57 12.85 40.63
N GLU A 119 6.42 13.65 41.27
CA GLU A 119 6.20 14.21 42.60
C GLU A 119 5.00 15.17 42.63
N ALA A 120 4.85 16.04 41.62
CA ALA A 120 3.74 16.97 41.52
C ALA A 120 2.40 16.25 41.33
N GLU A 121 2.35 15.22 40.48
CA GLU A 121 1.16 14.41 40.28
C GLU A 121 0.85 13.52 41.48
N ALA A 122 1.85 12.95 42.13
CA ALA A 122 1.70 12.16 43.34
C ALA A 122 1.11 13.00 44.48
N THR A 123 1.62 14.23 44.66
CA THR A 123 1.09 15.19 45.63
C THR A 123 -0.36 15.58 45.32
N LYS A 124 -0.69 15.82 44.04
CA LYS A 124 -2.06 16.11 43.60
C LYS A 124 -3.03 14.97 43.89
N ASN A 125 -2.59 13.73 43.74
CA ASN A 125 -3.41 12.54 43.99
C ASN A 125 -3.31 12.03 45.44
N ASN A 126 -2.52 12.69 46.30
CA ASN A 126 -2.26 12.29 47.68
C ASN A 126 -1.73 10.84 47.80
N ILE A 127 -0.80 10.49 46.92
CA ILE A 127 -0.12 9.18 46.84
C ILE A 127 1.39 9.40 47.04
N ASP A 128 2.09 8.40 47.55
CA ASP A 128 3.56 8.43 47.65
C ASP A 128 4.20 8.53 46.24
N PRO A 129 5.14 9.47 46.00
CA PRO A 129 5.86 9.60 44.73
C PRO A 129 6.51 8.31 44.22
N ALA A 130 7.03 7.45 45.12
CA ALA A 130 7.63 6.17 44.73
C ALA A 130 6.58 5.23 44.12
N VAL A 131 5.42 5.13 44.77
CA VAL A 131 4.29 4.30 44.32
C VAL A 131 3.70 4.84 43.03
N TRP A 132 3.63 6.16 42.86
CA TRP A 132 3.18 6.78 41.61
C TRP A 132 4.16 6.52 40.46
N GLY A 133 5.47 6.58 40.71
CA GLY A 133 6.49 6.24 39.72
C GLY A 133 6.38 4.79 39.25
N GLU A 134 6.20 3.84 40.17
CA GLU A 134 5.94 2.43 39.83
C GLU A 134 4.65 2.26 39.02
N PHE A 135 3.59 2.98 39.37
CA PHE A 135 2.34 2.98 38.60
C PHE A 135 2.53 3.49 37.17
N GLN A 136 3.30 4.57 36.96
CA GLN A 136 3.56 5.07 35.61
C GLN A 136 4.41 4.07 34.78
N ASN A 137 5.41 3.46 35.41
CA ASN A 137 6.23 2.44 34.76
C ASN A 137 5.40 1.20 34.37
N THR A 138 4.56 0.70 35.27
CA THR A 138 3.67 -0.43 34.99
C THR A 138 2.62 -0.08 33.94
N LYS A 139 2.11 1.15 33.92
CA LYS A 139 1.21 1.65 32.87
C LYS A 139 1.90 1.68 31.50
N GLN A 140 3.14 2.13 31.43
CA GLN A 140 3.93 2.11 30.19
C GLN A 140 4.14 0.67 29.71
N GLN A 141 4.56 -0.24 30.60
CA GLN A 141 4.69 -1.67 30.28
C GLN A 141 3.37 -2.29 29.82
N LEU A 142 2.25 -1.96 30.46
CA LEU A 142 0.94 -2.47 30.05
C LEU A 142 0.58 -1.98 28.65
N SER A 143 0.86 -0.71 28.34
CA SER A 143 0.63 -0.17 27.00
C SER A 143 1.51 -0.83 25.94
N SER A 144 2.78 -1.14 26.26
CA SER A 144 3.66 -1.84 25.32
C SER A 144 3.20 -3.28 25.08
N VAL A 145 2.85 -4.00 26.15
CA VAL A 145 2.29 -5.37 26.06
C VAL A 145 0.97 -5.37 25.29
N GLN A 146 0.12 -4.36 25.47
CA GLN A 146 -1.13 -4.23 24.72
C GLN A 146 -0.87 -3.99 23.22
N ASN A 147 0.12 -3.17 22.88
CA ASN A 147 0.52 -2.95 21.50
C ASN A 147 1.11 -4.22 20.86
N GLU A 148 1.94 -4.96 21.60
CA GLU A 148 2.47 -6.25 21.18
C GLU A 148 1.36 -7.27 20.97
N LEU A 149 0.39 -7.36 21.90
CA LEU A 149 -0.75 -8.25 21.80
C LEU A 149 -1.63 -7.90 20.59
N ASN A 150 -1.84 -6.61 20.29
CA ASN A 150 -2.57 -6.18 19.10
C ASN A 150 -1.82 -6.58 17.82
N SER A 151 -0.50 -6.35 17.79
CA SER A 151 0.37 -6.74 16.66
C SER A 151 0.38 -8.26 16.47
N PHE A 152 0.44 -9.02 17.57
CA PHE A 152 0.39 -10.47 17.56
C PHE A 152 -0.95 -10.99 17.03
N LYS A 153 -2.08 -10.44 17.50
CA LYS A 153 -3.41 -10.79 16.99
C LYS A 153 -3.53 -10.49 15.50
N GLN A 154 -3.05 -9.34 15.04
CA GLN A 154 -3.04 -8.99 13.62
C GLN A 154 -2.22 -10.00 12.82
N ASN A 155 -1.00 -10.32 13.26
CA ASN A 155 -0.16 -11.32 12.61
C ASN A 155 -0.79 -12.72 12.61
N GLN A 156 -1.46 -13.10 13.69
CA GLN A 156 -2.20 -14.35 13.78
C GLN A 156 -3.33 -14.41 12.75
N THR A 157 -4.14 -13.35 12.64
CA THR A 157 -5.19 -13.26 11.62
C THR A 157 -4.62 -13.33 10.21
N LEU A 158 -3.50 -12.67 9.93
CA LEU A 158 -2.82 -12.77 8.64
C LEU A 158 -2.35 -14.19 8.34
N LEU A 159 -1.81 -14.89 9.34
CA LEU A 159 -1.36 -16.27 9.19
C LEU A 159 -2.53 -17.23 8.94
N GLU A 160 -3.66 -17.03 9.62
CA GLU A 160 -4.90 -17.77 9.37
C GLU A 160 -5.45 -17.51 7.96
N GLN A 161 -5.46 -16.26 7.51
CA GLN A 161 -5.81 -15.91 6.13
C GLN A 161 -4.89 -16.59 5.11
N LYS A 162 -3.57 -16.59 5.35
CA LYS A 162 -2.61 -17.29 4.49
C LYS A 162 -2.81 -18.80 4.50
N THR A 163 -3.06 -19.39 5.66
CA THR A 163 -3.27 -20.84 5.80
C THR A 163 -4.54 -21.28 5.08
N THR A 164 -5.64 -20.55 5.25
CA THR A 164 -6.90 -20.82 4.53
C THR A 164 -6.78 -20.63 3.02
N LEU A 165 -5.93 -19.70 2.57
CA LEU A 165 -5.64 -19.50 1.15
C LEU A 165 -4.67 -20.55 0.60
N ALA A 166 -3.77 -21.10 1.42
CA ALA A 166 -2.84 -22.15 1.00
C ALA A 166 -3.55 -23.43 0.53
N GLU A 167 -4.77 -23.69 1.01
CA GLU A 167 -5.62 -24.78 0.55
C GLU A 167 -6.25 -24.51 -0.83
N LYS A 168 -6.27 -23.25 -1.29
CA LYS A 168 -6.90 -22.90 -2.56
C LYS A 168 -6.01 -23.20 -3.76
N PRO A 169 -6.59 -23.64 -4.88
CA PRO A 169 -5.84 -23.89 -6.09
C PRO A 169 -5.20 -22.60 -6.61
N PHE A 170 -3.99 -22.72 -7.16
CA PHE A 170 -3.19 -21.62 -7.74
C PHE A 170 -2.71 -20.55 -6.75
N PHE A 171 -3.15 -20.55 -5.48
CA PHE A 171 -2.69 -19.56 -4.50
C PHE A 171 -1.17 -19.60 -4.31
N LYS A 172 -0.58 -20.79 -4.26
CA LYS A 172 0.87 -20.96 -4.13
C LYS A 172 1.65 -20.39 -5.32
N ASP A 173 1.06 -20.44 -6.52
CA ASP A 173 1.66 -19.89 -7.73
C ASP A 173 1.54 -18.36 -7.74
N TRP A 174 0.53 -17.79 -7.09
CA TRP A 174 0.24 -16.35 -7.06
C TRP A 174 0.54 -15.66 -5.73
N GLU A 175 1.19 -16.32 -4.78
CA GLU A 175 1.32 -15.84 -3.39
C GLU A 175 1.94 -14.43 -3.34
N SER A 176 3.01 -14.20 -4.11
CA SER A 176 3.68 -12.90 -4.19
C SER A 176 2.82 -11.81 -4.82
N GLU A 177 1.98 -12.17 -5.79
CA GLU A 177 1.10 -11.22 -6.49
C GLU A 177 -0.08 -10.84 -5.60
N VAL A 178 -0.64 -11.81 -4.88
CA VAL A 178 -1.67 -11.58 -3.85
C VAL A 178 -1.12 -10.72 -2.72
N GLU A 179 0.11 -10.98 -2.26
CA GLU A 179 0.79 -10.13 -1.26
C GLU A 179 0.95 -8.68 -1.72
N THR A 180 1.36 -8.50 -2.97
CA THR A 180 1.60 -7.18 -3.55
C THR A 180 0.27 -6.44 -3.69
N THR A 181 -0.74 -7.09 -4.25
CA THR A 181 -2.09 -6.53 -4.44
C THR A 181 -2.76 -6.18 -3.10
N ALA A 182 -2.60 -7.04 -2.08
CA ALA A 182 -3.11 -6.77 -0.73
C ALA A 182 -2.48 -5.52 -0.11
N LYS A 183 -1.16 -5.32 -0.30
CA LYS A 183 -0.44 -4.13 0.18
C LYS A 183 -0.81 -2.87 -0.59
N GLU A 184 -0.90 -2.96 -1.92
CA GLU A 184 -1.21 -1.83 -2.79
C GLU A 184 -2.63 -1.31 -2.58
N LEU A 185 -3.60 -2.22 -2.46
CA LEU A 185 -5.01 -1.87 -2.27
C LEU A 185 -5.40 -1.72 -0.80
N ASN A 186 -4.50 -2.05 0.13
CA ASN A 186 -4.75 -2.09 1.57
C ASN A 186 -6.01 -2.92 1.91
N THR A 187 -6.11 -4.11 1.31
CA THR A 187 -7.24 -5.04 1.49
C THR A 187 -6.79 -6.39 2.04
N ASP A 188 -7.71 -7.16 2.61
CA ASP A 188 -7.44 -8.53 3.07
C ASP A 188 -6.90 -9.44 1.95
N TYR A 189 -6.07 -10.42 2.34
CA TYR A 189 -5.48 -11.39 1.42
C TYR A 189 -6.51 -12.17 0.63
N LEU A 190 -7.65 -12.49 1.26
CA LEU A 190 -8.75 -13.19 0.61
C LEU A 190 -9.35 -12.36 -0.52
N THR A 191 -9.58 -11.07 -0.28
CA THR A 191 -10.11 -10.13 -1.28
C THR A 191 -9.12 -9.95 -2.42
N ALA A 192 -7.83 -9.75 -2.10
CA ALA A 192 -6.77 -9.66 -3.10
C ALA A 192 -6.70 -10.93 -3.97
N TYR A 193 -6.76 -12.12 -3.37
CA TYR A 193 -6.82 -13.39 -4.12
C TYR A 193 -8.05 -13.47 -5.02
N THR A 194 -9.23 -13.07 -4.55
CA THR A 194 -10.45 -13.11 -5.39
C THR A 194 -10.40 -12.16 -6.57
N LEU A 195 -9.76 -11.00 -6.41
CA LEU A 195 -9.52 -10.05 -7.49
C LEU A 195 -8.56 -10.65 -8.51
N LEU A 196 -7.41 -11.17 -8.05
CA LEU A 196 -6.44 -11.82 -8.93
C LEU A 196 -7.02 -13.03 -9.67
N ALA A 197 -7.80 -13.87 -8.98
CA ALA A 197 -8.43 -15.04 -9.57
C ALA A 197 -9.40 -14.68 -10.71
N LYS A 198 -10.00 -13.50 -10.68
CA LYS A 198 -10.84 -13.00 -11.77
C LYS A 198 -9.99 -12.66 -13.00
N ASP A 199 -8.82 -12.05 -12.79
CA ASP A 199 -7.92 -11.66 -13.87
C ASP A 199 -7.22 -12.88 -14.50
N HIS A 200 -6.87 -13.87 -13.68
CA HIS A 200 -6.29 -15.15 -14.13
C HIS A 200 -7.32 -16.19 -14.56
N LEU A 201 -8.62 -15.88 -14.54
CA LEU A 201 -9.69 -16.83 -14.92
C LEU A 201 -9.45 -17.53 -16.27
N PRO A 202 -8.98 -16.85 -17.34
CA PRO A 202 -8.70 -17.52 -18.61
C PRO A 202 -7.60 -18.58 -18.51
N GLU A 203 -6.56 -18.32 -17.71
CA GLU A 203 -5.43 -19.23 -17.49
C GLU A 203 -5.87 -20.46 -16.67
N ILE A 204 -6.67 -20.23 -15.63
CA ILE A 204 -7.27 -21.31 -14.82
C ILE A 204 -8.09 -22.25 -15.70
N LEU A 205 -8.95 -21.69 -16.56
CA LEU A 205 -9.80 -22.47 -17.47
C LEU A 205 -8.96 -23.28 -18.46
N ALA A 206 -7.93 -22.67 -19.05
CA ALA A 206 -7.04 -23.35 -19.99
C ALA A 206 -6.31 -24.54 -19.34
N LYS A 207 -5.78 -24.37 -18.12
CA LYS A 207 -5.10 -25.44 -17.36
C LYS A 207 -6.07 -26.55 -16.98
N HIS A 208 -7.28 -26.21 -16.51
CA HIS A 208 -8.31 -27.19 -16.21
C HIS A 208 -8.74 -28.00 -17.45
N GLU A 209 -8.88 -27.36 -18.62
CA GLU A 209 -9.17 -28.07 -19.86
C GLU A 209 -8.05 -29.03 -20.27
N GLN A 210 -6.78 -28.63 -20.08
CA GLN A 210 -5.62 -29.46 -20.34
C GLN A 210 -5.57 -30.68 -19.41
N ASP A 211 -5.81 -30.49 -18.12
CA ASP A 211 -5.85 -31.56 -17.13
C ASP A 211 -6.99 -32.54 -17.42
N LEU A 212 -8.14 -32.03 -17.88
CA LEU A 212 -9.26 -32.86 -18.26
C LEU A 212 -8.97 -33.68 -19.54
N LYS A 213 -8.19 -33.14 -20.48
CA LYS A 213 -7.71 -33.87 -21.66
C LYS A 213 -6.70 -34.95 -21.27
N SER A 214 -5.71 -34.62 -20.46
CA SER A 214 -4.68 -35.59 -20.02
C SER A 214 -5.27 -36.71 -19.16
N ALA A 215 -6.24 -36.40 -18.29
CA ALA A 215 -6.97 -37.39 -17.50
C ALA A 215 -7.78 -38.33 -18.40
N LYS A 216 -8.46 -37.82 -19.43
CA LYS A 216 -9.18 -38.63 -20.42
C LYS A 216 -8.22 -39.55 -21.17
N GLU A 217 -7.09 -39.04 -21.64
CA GLU A 217 -6.09 -39.85 -22.34
C GLU A 217 -5.50 -40.94 -21.44
N THR A 218 -5.23 -40.61 -20.18
CA THR A 218 -4.71 -41.56 -19.19
C THR A 218 -5.74 -42.66 -18.91
N ALA A 219 -7.01 -42.32 -18.68
CA ALA A 219 -8.09 -43.29 -18.48
C ALA A 219 -8.29 -44.19 -19.72
N ILE A 220 -8.17 -43.64 -20.93
CA ILE A 220 -8.24 -44.44 -22.17
C ILE A 220 -7.05 -45.41 -22.24
N LYS A 221 -5.83 -44.96 -21.91
CA LYS A 221 -4.63 -45.81 -21.88
C LYS A 221 -4.76 -46.93 -20.84
N GLU A 222 -5.23 -46.62 -19.64
CA GLU A 222 -5.47 -47.62 -18.59
C GLU A 222 -6.53 -48.64 -19.04
N TYR A 223 -7.64 -48.20 -19.61
CA TYR A 223 -8.67 -49.09 -20.13
C TYR A 223 -8.16 -50.01 -21.25
N LEU A 224 -7.35 -49.49 -22.17
CA LEU A 224 -6.73 -50.28 -23.22
C LEU A 224 -5.71 -51.28 -22.64
N ALA A 225 -4.90 -50.86 -21.67
CA ALA A 225 -3.94 -51.72 -20.99
C ALA A 225 -4.62 -52.87 -20.22
N GLU A 226 -5.73 -52.58 -19.53
CA GLU A 226 -6.57 -53.56 -18.82
C GLU A 226 -7.10 -54.63 -19.79
N LYS A 227 -7.52 -54.23 -20.99
CA LYS A 227 -7.97 -55.16 -22.05
C LYS A 227 -6.88 -56.01 -22.68
N THR A 228 -5.61 -55.58 -22.60
CA THR A 228 -4.46 -56.31 -23.16
C THR A 228 -3.77 -57.24 -22.16
N LYS A 229 -4.18 -57.27 -20.89
CA LYS A 229 -3.72 -58.29 -19.95
C LYS A 229 -4.24 -59.66 -20.43
N PRO A 230 -3.38 -60.65 -20.74
CA PRO A 230 -3.87 -61.99 -21.04
C PRO A 230 -4.61 -62.50 -19.81
N GLN A 231 -5.87 -62.90 -19.98
CA GLN A 231 -6.58 -63.68 -18.96
C GLN A 231 -5.67 -64.85 -18.60
N GLY A 232 -5.21 -64.84 -17.35
CA GLY A 232 -4.34 -65.88 -16.82
C GLY A 232 -4.95 -67.24 -17.12
N THR A 233 -4.11 -68.12 -17.63
CA THR A 233 -4.36 -69.56 -17.72
C THR A 233 -4.79 -70.03 -16.33
N VAL A 234 -6.08 -70.26 -16.14
CA VAL A 234 -6.59 -70.94 -14.95
C VAL A 234 -6.20 -72.40 -15.12
N GLU A 235 -5.19 -72.85 -14.38
CA GLU A 235 -4.96 -74.29 -14.17
C GLU A 235 -6.18 -74.84 -13.42
N SER A 236 -7.16 -75.31 -14.19
CA SER A 236 -8.31 -76.05 -13.74
C SER A 236 -7.92 -77.52 -13.56
N ALA A 237 -7.56 -77.90 -12.33
CA ALA A 237 -7.85 -79.23 -11.83
C ALA A 237 -9.26 -79.21 -11.21
N GLY A 238 -10.26 -79.74 -11.94
CA GLY A 238 -11.58 -80.05 -11.37
C GLY A 238 -12.80 -79.40 -12.06
N GLN A 239 -13.35 -80.13 -13.04
CA GLN A 239 -14.73 -80.16 -13.56
C GLN A 239 -15.75 -79.01 -13.28
N SER A 240 -16.22 -78.44 -14.41
CA SER A 240 -17.59 -78.00 -14.79
C SER A 240 -18.19 -76.69 -14.22
N PRO A 241 -19.10 -75.98 -14.95
CA PRO A 241 -19.45 -76.03 -16.38
C PRO A 241 -19.01 -74.77 -17.16
N VAL A 242 -18.85 -74.91 -18.47
CA VAL A 242 -18.63 -73.79 -19.40
C VAL A 242 -19.94 -73.03 -19.57
N ILE A 243 -19.98 -71.78 -19.13
CA ILE A 243 -20.94 -70.79 -19.65
C ILE A 243 -20.18 -70.01 -20.71
N GLU A 244 -20.42 -70.32 -21.98
CA GLU A 244 -19.97 -69.49 -23.09
C GLU A 244 -20.64 -68.12 -22.98
N THR A 245 -19.92 -67.15 -22.42
CA THR A 245 -20.32 -65.75 -22.51
C THR A 245 -19.76 -65.22 -23.82
N THR A 246 -20.57 -65.32 -24.88
CA THR A 246 -20.29 -64.59 -26.13
C THR A 246 -20.22 -63.10 -25.81
N ALA A 247 -19.13 -62.45 -26.19
CA ALA A 247 -18.94 -61.01 -25.97
C ALA A 247 -20.12 -60.22 -26.59
N PRO A 248 -20.85 -59.39 -25.81
CA PRO A 248 -22.00 -58.66 -26.31
C PRO A 248 -21.52 -57.61 -27.32
N LYS A 249 -22.13 -57.61 -28.51
CA LYS A 249 -21.73 -56.70 -29.59
C LYS A 249 -22.28 -55.28 -29.38
N THR A 250 -23.17 -55.10 -28.39
CA THR A 250 -23.81 -53.82 -28.10
C THR A 250 -23.93 -53.54 -26.61
N PHE A 251 -23.99 -52.26 -26.25
CA PHE A 251 -24.07 -51.80 -24.85
C PHE A 251 -25.36 -52.24 -24.15
N ALA A 252 -26.47 -52.35 -24.90
CA ALA A 252 -27.74 -52.82 -24.37
C ALA A 252 -27.67 -54.29 -23.91
N GLU A 253 -26.96 -55.12 -24.68
CA GLU A 253 -26.76 -56.55 -24.43
C GLU A 253 -25.80 -56.78 -23.24
N ALA A 254 -24.76 -55.95 -23.12
CA ALA A 254 -23.88 -55.93 -21.95
C ALA A 254 -24.61 -55.56 -20.65
N LYS A 255 -25.51 -54.56 -20.72
CA LYS A 255 -26.33 -54.15 -19.59
C LYS A 255 -27.30 -55.27 -19.15
N ALA A 256 -27.96 -55.94 -20.09
CA ALA A 256 -28.85 -57.06 -19.79
C ALA A 256 -28.12 -58.22 -19.11
N ASN A 257 -26.96 -58.63 -19.63
CA ASN A 257 -26.16 -59.71 -19.05
C ASN A 257 -25.64 -59.37 -17.65
N SER A 258 -25.26 -58.10 -17.40
CA SER A 258 -24.82 -57.67 -16.06
C SER A 258 -25.94 -57.73 -15.02
N ILE A 259 -27.19 -57.47 -15.43
CA ILE A 259 -28.36 -57.53 -14.55
C ILE A 259 -28.72 -58.97 -14.22
N GLU A 260 -28.64 -59.89 -15.19
CA GLU A 260 -28.85 -61.32 -14.95
C GLU A 260 -27.78 -61.91 -14.04
N LEU A 261 -26.51 -61.53 -14.23
CA LEU A 261 -25.41 -61.96 -13.36
C LEU A 261 -25.65 -61.49 -11.91
N LEU A 262 -26.02 -60.23 -11.72
CA LEU A 262 -26.34 -59.68 -10.39
C LEU A 262 -27.54 -60.39 -9.74
N LYS A 263 -28.58 -60.71 -10.50
CA LYS A 263 -29.71 -61.50 -9.99
C LYS A 263 -29.30 -62.91 -9.58
N SER A 264 -28.41 -63.55 -10.34
CA SER A 264 -27.91 -64.90 -10.00
C SER A 264 -27.04 -64.89 -8.74
N LEU A 265 -26.31 -63.80 -8.49
CA LEU A 265 -25.48 -63.61 -7.29
C LEU A 265 -26.30 -63.29 -6.05
N MET A 266 -27.44 -62.61 -6.20
CA MET A 266 -28.34 -62.29 -5.08
C MET A 266 -29.37 -63.39 -4.77
N SER A 267 -29.41 -64.47 -5.55
CA SER A 267 -30.28 -65.63 -5.32
C SER A 267 -29.54 -66.86 -4.75
N LYS A 268 -28.27 -66.71 -4.36
CA LYS A 268 -27.49 -67.66 -3.56
C LYS A 268 -27.33 -67.12 -2.14
#